data_AF-A0A962ZXN8-F1
#
_entry.id   AF-A0A962ZXN8-F1
#
_cell.length_a   1.000
_cell.length_b   1.000
_cell.length_c   1.000
_cell.angle_alpha   90.00
_cell.angle_beta   90.00
_cell.angle_gamma   90.00
#
_symmetry.space_group_name_H-M   'P 1'
#
loop_
_entity.id
_entity.type
_entity.pdbx_description
1 polymer ?
#
loop_
_entity_poly.entity_id
_entity_poly.type
_entity_poly.pdbx_seq_one_letter_code
_entity_poly.pdbx_strand_id
1 'polypeptide(L)' 'NPHPVAILMAVFFFGGIWGLWGVFFAIPLATLIKAIINAWPTADSQPASNITQNPME' A
#
# COMPACT_ATOMS: atom_id res chain seq x y z
N ASN A 1 3.38 8.92 1.74
CA ASN A 1 2.43 9.98 1.35
C ASN A 1 1.24 9.34 0.66
N PRO A 2 0.07 9.17 1.31
CA PRO A 2 -1.09 8.59 0.64
C PRO A 2 -1.58 9.56 -0.44
N HIS A 3 -1.44 9.16 -1.71
CA HIS A 3 -1.81 10.00 -2.83
C HIS A 3 -3.34 10.16 -2.86
N PRO A 4 -3.88 11.39 -2.94
CA PRO A 4 -5.33 11.65 -2.92
C PRO A 4 -6.16 10.85 -3.95
N VAL A 5 -5.50 10.38 -5.01
CA VAL A 5 -6.08 9.60 -6.09
C VAL A 5 -6.64 8.25 -5.62
N ALA A 6 -6.03 7.62 -4.60
CA ALA A 6 -6.47 6.31 -4.10
C ALA A 6 -7.86 6.39 -3.44
N ILE A 7 -8.13 7.49 -2.73
CA ILE A 7 -9.42 7.73 -2.08
C ILE A 7 -10.50 8.02 -3.14
N LEU A 8 -10.16 8.79 -4.17
CA LEU A 8 -11.07 9.08 -5.28
C LEU A 8 -11.44 7.80 -6.06
N MET A 9 -10.47 6.93 -6.36
CA MET A 9 -10.73 5.65 -7.02
C MET A 9 -11.66 4.75 -6.17
N ALA A 10 -11.46 4.69 -4.86
CA ALA A 10 -12.31 3.90 -3.96
C ALA A 10 -13.76 4.41 -3.96
N VAL A 11 -13.98 5.74 -3.89
CA VAL A 11 -15.32 6.34 -3.90
C VAL A 11 -15.99 6.25 -5.27
N PHE A 12 -15.25 6.39 -6.39
CA PHE A 12 -15.82 6.22 -7.73
C PHE A 12 -16.26 4.79 -8.02
N PHE A 13 -15.46 3.79 -7.60
CA PHE A 13 -15.79 2.39 -7.87
C PHE A 13 -16.95 1.90 -7.00
N PHE A 14 -16.92 2.20 -5.69
CA PHE A 14 -17.99 1.78 -4.78
C PHE A 14 -19.23 2.67 -4.87
N GLY A 15 -19.05 3.98 -4.99
CA GLY A 15 -20.14 4.93 -5.18
C GLY A 15 -20.80 4.83 -6.55
N GLY A 16 -20.06 4.44 -7.59
CA GLY A 16 -20.60 4.26 -8.95
C GLY A 16 -21.38 2.96 -9.13
N ILE A 17 -20.93 1.85 -8.52
CA ILE A 17 -21.57 0.53 -8.70
C ILE A 17 -22.71 0.31 -7.68
N TRP A 18 -22.61 0.85 -6.46
CA TRP A 18 -23.58 0.62 -5.36
C TRP A 18 -24.25 1.90 -4.82
N GLY A 19 -23.91 3.09 -5.34
CA GLY A 19 -24.48 4.35 -4.88
C GLY A 19 -24.00 4.77 -3.48
N LEU A 20 -24.86 5.41 -2.70
CA LEU A 20 -24.54 6.01 -1.39
C LEU A 20 -23.97 5.00 -0.37
N TRP A 21 -24.36 3.72 -0.48
CA TRP A 21 -23.87 2.64 0.37
C TRP A 21 -22.37 2.34 0.17
N GLY A 22 -21.84 2.62 -1.01
CA GLY A 22 -20.43 2.43 -1.34
C GLY A 22 -19.47 3.35 -0.58
N VAL A 23 -19.94 4.53 -0.15
CA VAL A 23 -19.12 5.50 0.59
C VAL A 23 -18.75 4.98 1.98
N PHE A 24 -19.65 4.25 2.64
CA PHE A 24 -19.39 3.63 3.95
C PHE A 24 -18.38 2.49 3.87
N PHE A 25 -18.32 1.78 2.74
CA PHE A 25 -17.37 0.69 2.50
C PHE A 25 -15.96 1.17 2.10
N ALA A 26 -15.79 2.45 1.73
CA ALA A 26 -14.49 3.00 1.34
C ALA A 26 -13.46 3.00 2.49
N ILE A 27 -13.91 3.22 3.74
CA ILE A 27 -13.03 3.23 4.92
C ILE A 27 -12.52 1.80 5.25
N PRO A 28 -13.40 0.77 5.37
CA PRO A 28 -12.97 -0.62 5.47
C PRO A 28 -12.03 -1.03 4.34
N LEU A 29 -12.34 -0.65 3.10
CA LEU A 29 -11.56 -1.04 1.92
C LEU A 29 -10.16 -0.43 1.90
N ALA A 30 -10.01 0.85 2.24
CA ALA A 30 -8.70 1.48 2.33
C ALA A 30 -7.80 0.76 3.36
N THR A 31 -8.41 0.34 4.47
CA THR A 31 -7.73 -0.45 5.51
C THR A 31 -7.36 -1.84 5.01
N LEU A 32 -8.25 -2.50 4.25
CA LEU A 32 -8.01 -3.82 3.66
C LEU A 32 -6.85 -3.80 2.66
N ILE A 33 -6.84 -2.85 1.72
CA ILE A 33 -5.78 -2.72 0.71
C ILE A 33 -4.43 -2.50 1.39
N LYS A 34 -4.38 -1.63 2.40
CA LYS A 34 -3.17 -1.39 3.19
C LYS A 34 -2.70 -2.66 3.92
N ALA A 35 -3.62 -3.43 4.49
CA ALA A 35 -3.30 -4.69 5.16
C ALA A 35 -2.74 -5.72 4.18
N ILE A 36 -3.32 -5.85 2.98
CA ILE A 36 -2.82 -6.74 1.93
C ILE A 36 -1.40 -6.35 1.50
N ILE A 37 -1.16 -5.07 1.23
CA ILE A 37 0.17 -4.57 0.84
C ILE A 37 1.20 -4.85 1.95
N ASN A 38 0.85 -4.61 3.21
CA ASN A 38 1.73 -4.88 4.34
C ASN A 38 1.94 -6.38 4.61
N ALA A 39 0.94 -7.22 4.32
CA ALA A 39 1.02 -8.66 4.48
C ALA A 39 1.74 -9.34 3.31
N TRP A 40 1.98 -8.64 2.21
CA TRP A 40 2.73 -9.19 1.10
C TRP A 40 4.20 -9.32 1.55
N PRO A 41 4.79 -10.54 1.44
CA PRO A 41 6.19 -10.75 1.80
C PRO A 41 7.06 -9.86 0.91
N THR A 42 7.61 -8.80 1.50
CA THR A 42 8.59 -7.97 0.82
C THR A 42 9.88 -8.78 0.84
N ALA A 43 10.33 -9.20 -0.34
CA ALA A 43 11.65 -9.79 -0.49
C ALA A 43 12.67 -8.68 -0.23
N ASP A 44 12.96 -8.41 1.04
CA ASP A 44 14.10 -7.59 1.44
C ASP A 44 15.36 -8.41 1.14
N SER A 45 15.73 -8.40 -0.14
CA SER A 45 17.05 -8.82 -0.60
C SER A 45 18.04 -7.75 -0.15
N GLN A 46 18.38 -7.75 1.12
CA GLN A 46 19.48 -6.95 1.66
C GLN A 46 20.77 -7.45 1.00
N PRO A 47 21.43 -6.68 0.12
CA PRO A 47 22.65 -7.13 -0.50
C PRO A 47 23.73 -7.08 0.56
N ALA A 48 24.24 -8.26 0.94
CA ALA A 48 25.38 -8.43 1.84
C ALA A 48 26.68 -7.93 1.18
N SER A 49 26.82 -6.62 0.97
CA SER A 49 28.05 -6.00 0.45
C SER A 49 28.74 -5.06 1.45
N ASN A 50 28.35 -5.11 2.72
CA ASN A 50 29.08 -4.52 3.84
C ASN A 50 30.44 -5.21 4.13
N ILE A 51 30.97 -6.00 3.20
CA ILE A 51 32.28 -6.66 3.27
C ILE A 51 33.38 -5.78 2.60
N THR A 52 33.03 -4.69 1.92
CA THR A 52 34.02 -3.77 1.30
C THR A 52 34.20 -2.44 2.06
N GLN A 53 33.55 -2.26 3.21
CA GLN A 53 33.82 -1.14 4.13
C GLN A 53 34.96 -1.46 5.10
N ASN A 54 36.13 -1.81 4.58
CA ASN A 54 37.37 -1.43 5.25
C ASN A 54 38.49 -1.25 4.20
N PRO A 55 38.66 -0.03 3.67
CA PRO A 55 39.82 0.28 2.86
C PRO A 55 41.02 0.47 3.80
N MET A 56 41.96 -0.49 3.74
CA MET A 56 43.34 -0.44 4.21
C MET A 56 43.61 -0.78 5.69
N GLU A 57 43.79 -2.08 5.99
CA GLU A 57 44.93 -2.63 6.76
C GLU A 57 45.42 -3.92 6.10
#